data_AF-A0A4Q6ICG0-F1
#
_entry.id   AF-A0A4Q6ICG0-F1
#
_cell.length_a   1.000
_cell.length_b   1.000
_cell.length_c   1.000
_cell.angle_alpha   90.00
_cell.angle_beta   90.00
_cell.angle_gamma   90.00
#
_symmetry.space_group_name_H-M   'P 1'
#
loop_
_entity.id
_entity.type
_entity.pdbx_description
1 polymer ?
#
loop_
_entity_poly.entity_id
_entity_poly.type
_entity_poly.pdbx_seq_one_letter_code
_entity_poly.pdbx_strand_id
1 'polypeptide(L)' 'MVSHMPTTDSESTHPGLTIEVYRINPETLERTPVRSVRFAPSDAPVYSLEFPPCECPRCGTRPWGTR' A
#
# COMPACT_ATOMS: atom_id res chain seq x y z
N MET A 1 -25.02 -14.59 -23.17
CA MET A 1 -23.56 -14.73 -23.03
C MET A 1 -23.01 -13.32 -22.86
N VAL A 2 -22.50 -12.96 -21.68
CA VAL A 2 -21.92 -11.63 -21.44
C VAL A 2 -20.42 -11.72 -21.67
N SER A 3 -19.97 -11.25 -22.83
CA SER A 3 -18.55 -11.09 -23.14
C SER A 3 -17.99 -10.00 -22.23
N HIS A 4 -17.12 -10.38 -21.29
CA HIS A 4 -16.31 -9.41 -20.54
C HIS A 4 -15.22 -8.93 -21.50
N MET A 5 -15.32 -7.69 -21.98
CA MET A 5 -14.19 -7.05 -22.66
C MET A 5 -13.14 -6.76 -21.59
N PRO A 6 -11.89 -7.22 -21.74
CA PRO A 6 -10.81 -6.70 -20.92
C PRO A 6 -10.68 -5.23 -21.26
N THR A 7 -10.93 -4.35 -20.29
CA THR A 7 -10.51 -2.96 -20.38
C THR A 7 -9.00 -3.00 -20.50
N THR A 8 -8.47 -2.74 -21.69
CA THR A 8 -7.07 -2.41 -21.87
C THR A 8 -6.83 -1.20 -21.00
N ASP A 9 -6.15 -1.39 -19.86
CA ASP A 9 -5.64 -0.28 -19.08
C ASP A 9 -4.72 0.50 -20.02
N SER A 10 -5.25 1.62 -20.52
CA SER A 10 -4.44 2.66 -21.11
C SER A 10 -3.34 2.96 -20.10
N GLU A 11 -2.09 2.88 -20.55
CA GLU A 11 -0.87 3.22 -19.81
C GLU A 11 -1.06 4.57 -19.12
N SER A 12 -1.62 4.53 -17.91
CA SER A 12 -2.00 5.71 -17.17
C SER A 12 -0.72 6.12 -16.47
N THR A 13 -0.02 7.08 -17.06
CA THR A 13 1.14 7.72 -16.46
C THR A 13 0.76 8.25 -15.07
N HIS A 14 0.92 7.43 -14.04
CA HIS A 14 0.61 7.80 -12.68
C HIS A 14 1.59 8.90 -12.26
N PRO A 15 1.18 10.03 -11.66
CA PRO A 15 2.08 11.17 -11.38
C PRO A 15 3.02 10.96 -10.17
N GLY A 16 3.13 9.72 -9.68
CA GLY A 16 3.81 9.36 -8.44
C GLY A 16 2.93 9.54 -7.20
N LEU A 17 3.55 9.56 -6.02
CA LEU A 17 2.89 9.80 -4.72
C LEU A 17 3.56 10.99 -4.03
N THR A 18 2.79 11.89 -3.45
CA THR A 18 3.32 12.96 -2.57
C THR A 18 2.83 12.74 -1.16
N ILE A 19 3.74 12.72 -0.19
CA ILE A 19 3.44 12.64 1.24
C ILE A 19 3.80 13.96 1.89
N GLU A 20 2.81 14.60 2.50
CA GLU A 20 2.97 15.84 3.26
C GLU A 20 2.72 15.60 4.75
N VAL A 21 3.68 15.99 5.57
CA VAL A 21 3.65 15.84 7.02
C VAL A 21 3.38 17.20 7.64
N TYR A 22 2.36 17.25 8.49
CA TYR A 22 1.93 18.44 9.21
C TYR A 22 2.03 18.23 10.71
N ARG A 23 2.35 19.31 11.44
CA ARG A 23 2.08 19.42 12.88
C ARG A 23 0.74 20.12 13.06
N ILE A 24 -0.05 19.65 14.00
CA ILE A 24 -1.34 20.24 14.36
C ILE A 24 -1.16 20.98 15.67
N ASN A 25 -1.56 22.26 15.72
CA ASN A 25 -1.72 22.97 16.97
C ASN A 25 -2.94 22.40 17.71
N PRO A 26 -2.82 21.86 18.93
CA PRO A 26 -3.95 21.23 19.62
C PRO A 26 -5.02 22.22 20.10
N GLU A 27 -4.67 23.51 20.26
CA GLU A 27 -5.58 24.55 20.73
C GLU A 27 -6.35 25.19 19.57
N THR A 28 -5.65 25.51 18.48
CA THR A 28 -6.24 26.20 17.31
C THR A 28 -6.61 25.27 16.16
N LEU A 29 -6.17 24.00 16.21
CA LEU A 29 -6.28 23.00 15.14
C LEU A 29 -5.61 23.40 13.82
N GLU A 30 -4.81 24.46 13.83
CA GLU A 30 -4.06 24.91 12.66
C GLU A 30 -2.98 23.91 12.28
N ARG A 31 -2.78 23.76 10.96
CA ARG A 31 -1.79 22.86 10.37
C ARG A 31 -0.54 23.64 9.99
N THR A 32 0.62 23.21 10.48
CA THR A 32 1.91 23.75 10.06
C THR A 32 2.67 22.70 9.26
N PRO A 33 3.12 22.98 8.03
CA PRO A 33 3.88 22.03 7.23
C PRO A 33 5.23 21.76 7.90
N VAL A 34 5.62 20.49 7.96
CA VAL A 34 6.90 20.03 8.52
C VAL A 34 7.79 19.50 7.41
N ARG A 35 7.23 18.70 6.50
CA ARG A 35 7.99 18.03 5.45
C ARG A 35 7.08 17.65 4.29
N SER A 36 7.61 17.73 3.08
CA SER A 36 7.01 17.16 1.88
C SER A 36 8.01 16.23 1.23
N VAL A 37 7.55 15.05 0.80
CA VAL A 37 8.36 14.06 0.06
C VAL A 37 7.56 13.58 -1.14
N ARG A 38 8.21 13.57 -2.31
CA ARG A 38 7.64 13.07 -3.55
C ARG A 38 8.32 11.75 -3.94
N PHE A 39 7.51 10.76 -4.26
CA PHE A 39 7.92 9.45 -4.74
C PHE A 39 7.57 9.35 -6.23
N ALA A 40 8.50 8.85 -7.03
CA ALA A 40 8.24 8.50 -8.42
C ALA A 40 7.19 7.37 -8.50
N PRO A 41 6.51 7.20 -9.65
CA PRO A 41 5.69 6.02 -9.89
C PRO A 41 6.51 4.76 -9.67
N SER A 42 5.88 3.72 -9.12
CA SER A 42 6.55 2.43 -9.00
C SER A 42 6.54 1.73 -10.36
N ASP A 43 7.72 1.39 -10.87
CA ASP A 43 7.86 0.62 -12.13
C ASP A 43 7.40 -0.83 -11.97
N ALA A 44 7.31 -1.31 -10.73
CA ALA A 44 6.83 -2.63 -10.41
C ALA A 44 5.85 -2.60 -9.22
N PRO A 45 4.75 -3.37 -9.27
CA PRO A 45 3.98 -3.69 -8.08
C PRO A 45 4.85 -4.41 -7.04
N VAL A 46 4.77 -3.97 -5.77
CA VAL A 46 5.42 -4.67 -4.66
C VAL A 46 4.62 -5.93 -4.35
N TYR A 47 5.06 -7.06 -4.92
CA TYR A 47 4.52 -8.39 -4.61
C TYR A 47 5.41 -9.11 -3.58
N SER A 48 5.63 -8.51 -2.41
CA SER A 48 6.10 -9.32 -1.28
C SER A 48 4.89 -10.06 -0.70
N LEU A 49 4.71 -11.31 -1.11
CA LEU A 49 3.78 -12.24 -0.45
C LEU A 49 4.40 -12.87 0.81
N GLU A 50 5.56 -12.37 1.25
CA GLU A 50 6.16 -12.72 2.54
C GLU A 50 5.36 -12.04 3.66
N PHE A 51 4.22 -12.65 3.97
CA PHE A 51 3.54 -12.38 5.22
C PHE A 51 4.38 -13.01 6.34
N PRO A 52 4.52 -12.34 7.50
CA PRO A 52 5.10 -12.99 8.66
C PRO A 52 4.30 -14.28 8.96
N PRO A 53 4.94 -15.34 9.48
CA PRO A 53 4.22 -16.54 9.88
C PRO A 53 3.08 -16.15 10.83
N CYS A 54 1.87 -16.69 10.63
CA CYS A 54 0.75 -16.34 11.50
C CYS A 54 1.02 -16.88 12.91
N GLU A 55 1.22 -15.98 13.86
CA GLU A 55 1.36 -16.29 15.29
C GLU A 55 0.02 -16.52 15.98
N CYS A 56 -1.08 -16.48 15.23
CA CYS A 56 -2.40 -16.73 15.74
C CYS A 56 -2.51 -18.16 16.33
N PRO A 57 -3.29 -18.38 17.41
CA PRO A 57 -3.42 -19.70 18.05
C PRO A 57 -3.87 -20.83 17.10
N ARG A 58 -4.56 -20.47 16.01
CA ARG A 58 -5.02 -21.39 14.97
C ARG A 58 -3.92 -21.85 14.00
N CYS A 59 -2.90 -21.03 13.75
CA CYS A 59 -1.80 -21.36 12.83
C CYS A 59 -0.54 -21.80 13.56
N GLY A 60 -0.26 -21.27 14.76
CA GLY A 60 0.90 -21.68 15.58
C GLY A 60 0.82 -23.12 16.12
N THR A 61 -0.30 -23.81 15.93
CA THR A 61 -0.52 -25.20 16.38
C THR A 61 -0.24 -26.25 15.30
N ARG A 62 0.17 -25.86 14.09
CA ARG A 62 0.58 -26.81 13.04
C ARG A 62 1.92 -26.41 12.43
N PRO A 63 2.95 -27.29 12.45
CA PRO A 63 4.13 -27.07 11.62
C PRO A 63 3.68 -27.15 10.16
N TRP A 64 3.86 -26.07 9.41
CA TRP A 64 3.70 -26.12 7.95
C TRP A 64 4.75 -27.06 7.39
N GLY A 65 4.33 -28.25 6.96
CA GLY A 65 5.25 -29.23 6.38
C GLY A 65 4.61 -30.60 6.16
N THR A 66 3.80 -30.74 5.11
CA THR A 66 3.79 -31.85 4.14
C THR A 66 2.51 -31.79 3.30
N ARG A 67 2.63 -31.37 2.03
CA ARG A 67 2.02 -32.08 0.90
C ARG A 67 2.71 -31.72 -0.40
#